data_AF-A0A972KYZ2-F1
#
_entry.id   AF-A0A972KYZ2-F1
#
_cell.length_a   1.000
_cell.length_b   1.000
_cell.length_c   1.000
_cell.angle_alpha   90.00
_cell.angle_beta   90.00
_cell.angle_gamma   90.00
#
_symmetry.space_group_name_H-M   'P 1'
#
loop_
_entity.id
_entity.type
_entity.pdbx_description
1 polymer ?
#
loop_
_entity_poly.entity_id
_entity_poly.type
_entity_poly.pdbx_seq_one_letter_code
_entity_poly.pdbx_strand_id
1 'polypeptide(L)'
;MDTIIRKALRKPTAADTVFLIKANNDLNKLGLSDDEIKWVKKMHRSKSGVVEINRFKNHLFIVFCDGQGTKVERAENLRKLGAETQLLIVKNKIERVVLQTAGGVKDDVFSLSQGLLLANYKFAKYKTDSEKAESCFEQLDIYCNDATEDDIEELRIIVEAVYIARDMVNEPVQYLTAVQFSEEFKSLGKEAGFKVEVFNKKKIESLKMGGLLAVNRGSIDPPTFSVLEWKPEGAINKDPYVFVGKGVVYDTGGLSLKPSNFMDTMKCDMGGGAAVAGAIYAIAKAKIPVYVVVLIPATDNRPDGNAYTPGDIITMHDGTTVEVLNTDAEGRMILADALSYAKKFKPGLVIDVATLTGAASRAIGPNAMVGMQSKCEQDFAELQKAAFRVHERIVEFPLWDEYKEMIKSEIADLKNIGGVDAGAITAGKFLEHFTDYPYVHLDIAGPAFLTKRDAYKPAGGTGVGVRLLYDFIKEKSL
;
A
#
# COMPACT_ATOMS: atom_id res chain seq x y z
N MET A 1 -2.78 -9.70 -15.85
CA MET A 1 -4.10 -10.17 -16.31
C MET A 1 -5.01 -9.99 -15.14
N ASP A 2 -5.98 -9.10 -15.29
CA ASP A 2 -6.83 -8.69 -14.17
C ASP A 2 -7.98 -9.65 -14.01
N THR A 3 -8.21 -10.08 -12.78
CA THR A 3 -9.34 -10.94 -12.44
C THR A 3 -10.64 -10.19 -12.66
N ILE A 4 -11.53 -10.75 -13.47
CA ILE A 4 -12.85 -10.19 -13.73
C ILE A 4 -13.71 -10.34 -12.47
N ILE A 5 -14.23 -9.23 -11.94
CA ILE A 5 -15.11 -9.22 -10.76
C ILE A 5 -16.51 -8.77 -11.18
N ARG A 6 -17.54 -9.58 -10.93
CA ARG A 6 -18.93 -9.28 -11.31
C ARG A 6 -19.91 -9.56 -10.18
N LYS A 7 -21.04 -8.84 -10.19
CA LYS A 7 -22.21 -9.23 -9.42
C LYS A 7 -22.93 -10.38 -10.12
N ALA A 8 -23.24 -11.44 -9.39
CA ALA A 8 -24.13 -12.48 -9.86
C ALA A 8 -25.59 -12.08 -9.63
N LEU A 9 -26.41 -12.10 -10.68
CA LEU A 9 -27.84 -11.74 -10.60
C LEU A 9 -28.73 -12.90 -10.13
N ARG A 10 -28.24 -14.15 -10.25
CA ARG A 10 -28.99 -15.37 -9.91
C ARG A 10 -28.06 -16.37 -9.26
N LYS A 11 -28.62 -17.20 -8.37
CA LYS A 11 -27.92 -18.34 -7.78
C LYS A 11 -27.57 -19.35 -8.89
N PRO A 12 -26.30 -19.65 -9.16
CA PRO A 12 -25.92 -20.63 -10.16
C PRO A 12 -26.22 -22.05 -9.70
N THR A 13 -26.58 -22.91 -10.66
CA THR A 13 -27.02 -24.29 -10.42
C THR A 13 -25.97 -25.35 -10.75
N ALA A 14 -24.85 -24.98 -11.39
CA ALA A 14 -23.75 -25.87 -11.73
C ALA A 14 -22.45 -25.07 -12.01
N ALA A 15 -21.89 -24.44 -10.98
CA ALA A 15 -20.64 -23.69 -11.07
C ALA A 15 -19.71 -24.08 -9.91
N ASP A 16 -18.40 -23.93 -10.10
CA ASP A 16 -17.45 -23.95 -9.00
C ASP A 16 -17.82 -22.82 -8.02
N THR A 17 -18.03 -23.16 -6.76
CA THR A 17 -18.70 -22.26 -5.81
C THR A 17 -17.97 -22.20 -4.48
N VAL A 18 -17.67 -20.99 -4.01
CA VAL A 18 -17.29 -20.70 -2.63
C VAL A 18 -18.55 -20.38 -1.84
N PHE A 19 -18.85 -21.17 -0.82
CA PHE A 19 -19.95 -20.94 0.11
C PHE A 19 -19.42 -20.38 1.43
N LEU A 20 -19.76 -19.14 1.73
CA LEU A 20 -19.55 -18.56 3.05
C LEU A 20 -20.74 -18.92 3.97
N ILE A 21 -20.46 -19.61 5.07
CA ILE A 21 -21.47 -20.00 6.06
C ILE A 21 -21.10 -19.54 7.47
N LYS A 22 -22.11 -19.29 8.32
CA LYS A 22 -21.91 -18.90 9.72
C LYS A 22 -22.06 -20.06 10.70
N ALA A 23 -22.93 -21.01 10.38
CA ALA A 23 -23.21 -22.13 11.26
C ALA A 23 -23.35 -23.44 10.48
N ASN A 24 -23.11 -24.55 11.16
CA ASN A 24 -23.33 -25.90 10.59
C ASN A 24 -24.76 -26.12 10.07
N ASN A 25 -25.75 -25.39 10.58
CA ASN A 25 -27.13 -25.47 10.10
C ASN A 25 -27.32 -24.80 8.72
N ASP A 26 -26.43 -23.90 8.32
CA ASP A 26 -26.48 -23.28 6.99
C ASP A 26 -26.10 -24.26 5.88
N LEU A 27 -25.43 -25.38 6.19
CA LEU A 27 -25.12 -26.45 5.25
C LEU A 27 -26.37 -26.98 4.54
N ASN A 28 -27.52 -27.00 5.22
CA ASN A 28 -28.79 -27.45 4.66
C ASN A 28 -29.31 -26.54 3.55
N LYS A 29 -28.81 -25.29 3.45
CA LYS A 29 -29.20 -24.30 2.44
C LYS A 29 -28.35 -24.39 1.16
N LEU A 30 -27.32 -25.24 1.17
CA LEU A 30 -26.31 -25.33 0.11
C LEU A 30 -26.64 -26.37 -0.98
N GLY A 31 -27.70 -27.17 -0.80
CA GLY A 31 -28.02 -28.27 -1.73
C GLY A 31 -27.00 -29.40 -1.67
N LEU A 32 -26.47 -29.67 -0.47
CA LEU A 32 -25.62 -30.81 -0.16
C LEU A 32 -26.47 -32.05 0.14
N SER A 33 -26.00 -33.23 -0.28
CA SER A 33 -26.54 -34.51 0.17
C SER A 33 -26.22 -34.76 1.65
N ASP A 34 -26.96 -35.67 2.29
CA ASP A 34 -26.74 -35.98 3.71
C ASP A 34 -25.31 -36.47 4.01
N ASP A 35 -24.72 -37.22 3.09
CA ASP A 35 -23.35 -37.74 3.26
C ASP A 35 -22.30 -36.65 3.06
N GLU A 36 -22.52 -35.70 2.15
CA GLU A 36 -21.69 -34.51 2.02
C GLU A 36 -21.78 -33.64 3.28
N ILE A 37 -22.98 -33.44 3.84
CA ILE A 37 -23.16 -32.69 5.09
C ILE A 37 -22.40 -33.37 6.25
N LYS A 38 -22.50 -34.70 6.39
CA LYS A 38 -21.75 -35.45 7.40
C LYS A 38 -20.25 -35.31 7.19
N TRP A 39 -19.78 -35.41 5.95
CA TRP A 39 -18.37 -35.27 5.60
C TRP A 39 -17.84 -33.87 5.92
N VAL A 40 -18.57 -32.82 5.52
CA VAL A 40 -18.20 -31.43 5.82
C VAL A 40 -18.12 -31.19 7.32
N LYS A 41 -19.11 -31.66 8.10
CA LYS A 41 -19.09 -31.57 9.57
C LYS A 41 -17.89 -32.32 10.18
N LYS A 42 -17.49 -33.46 9.61
CA LYS A 42 -16.31 -34.21 10.06
C LYS A 42 -15.01 -33.42 9.79
N MET A 43 -14.87 -32.85 8.60
CA MET A 43 -13.68 -32.07 8.22
C MET A 43 -13.56 -30.73 8.97
N HIS A 44 -14.70 -30.08 9.24
CA HIS A 44 -14.69 -28.86 10.04
C HIS A 44 -14.21 -29.13 11.49
N ARG A 45 -14.57 -30.28 12.08
CA ARG A 45 -14.08 -30.70 13.41
C ARG A 45 -12.56 -30.93 13.44
N SER A 46 -11.93 -31.25 12.31
CA SER A 46 -10.46 -31.31 12.21
C SER A 46 -9.79 -29.94 12.08
N LYS A 47 -10.52 -28.84 12.31
CA LYS A 47 -10.04 -27.44 12.29
C LYS A 47 -9.58 -26.93 10.92
N SER A 48 -10.11 -27.48 9.82
CA SER A 48 -9.96 -26.86 8.51
C SER A 48 -10.92 -25.67 8.38
N GLY A 49 -10.38 -24.48 8.07
CA GLY A 49 -11.18 -23.27 7.86
C GLY A 49 -11.97 -23.29 6.56
N VAL A 50 -11.47 -24.03 5.57
CA VAL A 50 -12.10 -24.27 4.28
C VAL A 50 -12.22 -25.77 4.04
N VAL A 51 -13.36 -26.21 3.54
CA VAL A 51 -13.65 -27.62 3.25
C VAL A 51 -14.03 -27.78 1.77
N GLU A 52 -13.28 -28.59 1.02
CA GLU A 52 -13.47 -28.78 -0.43
C GLU A 52 -14.25 -30.05 -0.76
N ILE A 53 -15.36 -29.94 -1.50
CA ILE A 53 -16.06 -31.08 -2.12
C ILE A 53 -15.83 -31.05 -3.64
N ASN A 54 -15.34 -32.15 -4.20
CA ASN A 54 -15.31 -32.36 -5.65
C ASN A 54 -16.48 -33.25 -6.08
N ARG A 55 -17.44 -32.70 -6.84
CA ARG A 55 -18.62 -33.41 -7.35
C ARG A 55 -18.46 -33.93 -8.79
N PHE A 56 -17.23 -33.99 -9.30
CA PHE A 56 -16.88 -34.23 -10.71
C PHE A 56 -17.36 -33.13 -11.67
N LYS A 57 -18.60 -32.66 -11.56
CA LYS A 57 -19.16 -31.57 -12.37
C LYS A 57 -18.74 -30.16 -11.91
N ASN A 58 -18.43 -30.02 -10.63
CA ASN A 58 -17.99 -28.76 -10.02
C ASN A 58 -17.34 -29.01 -8.65
N HIS A 59 -16.54 -28.04 -8.21
CA HIS A 59 -15.96 -27.95 -6.87
C HIS A 59 -16.77 -27.01 -5.98
N LEU A 60 -16.95 -27.41 -4.73
CA LEU A 60 -17.56 -26.58 -3.69
C LEU A 60 -16.53 -26.32 -2.59
N PHE A 61 -16.31 -25.06 -2.26
CA PHE A 61 -15.44 -24.64 -1.16
C PHE A 61 -16.30 -24.06 -0.04
N ILE A 62 -16.46 -24.80 1.05
CA ILE A 62 -17.26 -24.38 2.19
C ILE A 62 -16.33 -23.66 3.18
N VAL A 63 -16.51 -22.35 3.28
CA VAL A 63 -15.74 -21.47 4.17
C VAL A 63 -16.55 -21.21 5.43
N PHE A 64 -16.00 -21.61 6.57
CA PHE A 64 -16.62 -21.40 7.86
C PHE A 64 -16.18 -20.07 8.45
N CYS A 65 -17.12 -19.13 8.56
CA CYS A 65 -16.91 -17.95 9.38
C CYS A 65 -17.32 -18.29 10.81
N ASP A 66 -16.36 -18.66 11.65
CA ASP A 66 -16.58 -18.66 13.08
C ASP A 66 -16.82 -17.21 13.52
N GLY A 67 -18.03 -16.90 14.00
CA GLY A 67 -18.42 -15.54 14.42
C GLY A 67 -17.71 -15.04 15.68
N GLN A 68 -16.53 -15.55 16.01
CA GLN A 68 -15.75 -15.20 17.19
C GLN A 68 -14.90 -13.95 16.94
N GLY A 69 -14.57 -13.23 18.01
CA GLY A 69 -13.77 -12.02 17.96
C GLY A 69 -14.54 -10.76 17.57
N THR A 70 -13.81 -9.64 17.53
CA THR A 70 -14.30 -8.33 17.09
C THR A 70 -14.61 -8.32 15.59
N LYS A 71 -15.33 -7.29 15.12
CA LYS A 71 -15.62 -7.10 13.67
C LYS A 71 -14.32 -7.08 12.84
N VAL A 72 -13.28 -6.45 13.34
CA VAL A 72 -11.97 -6.32 12.69
C VAL A 72 -11.24 -7.66 12.62
N GLU A 73 -11.20 -8.42 13.72
CA GLU A 73 -10.57 -9.74 13.75
C GLU A 73 -11.28 -10.72 12.81
N ARG A 74 -12.62 -10.68 12.78
CA ARG A 74 -13.41 -11.50 11.85
C ARG A 74 -13.13 -11.14 10.40
N ALA A 75 -13.08 -9.84 10.06
CA ALA A 75 -12.77 -9.40 8.70
C ALA A 75 -11.39 -9.88 8.24
N GLU A 76 -10.37 -9.77 9.11
CA GLU A 76 -9.03 -10.28 8.79
C GLU A 76 -8.99 -11.80 8.65
N ASN A 77 -9.67 -12.54 9.53
CA ASN A 77 -9.77 -14.00 9.43
C ASN A 77 -10.39 -14.40 8.08
N LEU A 78 -11.45 -13.72 7.66
CA LEU A 78 -12.09 -13.95 6.36
C LEU A 78 -11.17 -13.65 5.19
N ARG A 79 -10.34 -12.60 5.24
CA ARG A 79 -9.32 -12.37 4.20
C ARG A 79 -8.31 -13.51 4.14
N LYS A 80 -7.89 -14.06 5.29
CA LYS A 80 -6.98 -15.21 5.36
C LYS A 80 -7.61 -16.49 4.79
N LEU A 81 -8.86 -16.76 5.17
CA LEU A 81 -9.64 -17.88 4.61
C LEU A 81 -9.86 -17.70 3.09
N GLY A 82 -10.01 -16.47 2.62
CA GLY A 82 -10.07 -16.16 1.20
C GLY A 82 -8.79 -16.54 0.47
N ALA A 83 -7.63 -16.22 1.06
CA ALA A 83 -6.34 -16.65 0.51
C ALA A 83 -6.15 -18.17 0.52
N GLU A 84 -6.57 -18.85 1.59
CA GLU A 84 -6.55 -20.32 1.65
C GLU A 84 -7.44 -20.93 0.56
N THR A 85 -8.64 -20.37 0.38
CA THR A 85 -9.58 -20.79 -0.66
C THR A 85 -9.00 -20.55 -2.06
N GLN A 86 -8.33 -19.43 -2.29
CA GLN A 86 -7.68 -19.11 -3.56
C GLN A 86 -6.63 -20.17 -3.95
N LEU A 87 -5.84 -20.64 -2.99
CA LEU A 87 -4.86 -21.71 -3.24
C LEU A 87 -5.54 -23.02 -3.68
N LEU A 88 -6.69 -23.36 -3.10
CA LEU A 88 -7.46 -24.54 -3.50
C LEU A 88 -8.08 -24.39 -4.90
N ILE A 89 -8.61 -23.21 -5.23
CA ILE A 89 -9.15 -22.89 -6.56
C ILE A 89 -8.07 -23.08 -7.62
N VAL A 90 -6.89 -22.49 -7.40
CA VAL A 90 -5.76 -22.56 -8.32
C VAL A 90 -5.18 -23.97 -8.43
N LYS A 91 -5.06 -24.70 -7.30
CA LYS A 91 -4.61 -26.10 -7.29
C LYS A 91 -5.49 -26.98 -8.20
N ASN A 92 -6.78 -26.70 -8.25
CA ASN A 92 -7.74 -27.43 -9.08
C ASN A 92 -7.91 -26.84 -10.49
N LYS A 93 -7.11 -25.83 -10.87
CA LYS A 93 -7.15 -25.18 -12.19
C LYS A 93 -8.53 -24.62 -12.55
N ILE A 94 -9.23 -24.07 -11.56
CA ILE A 94 -10.54 -23.47 -11.74
C ILE A 94 -10.36 -22.03 -12.23
N GLU A 95 -10.91 -21.73 -13.40
CA GLU A 95 -10.81 -20.41 -14.04
C GLU A 95 -11.88 -19.44 -13.55
N ARG A 96 -13.08 -19.94 -13.26
CA ARG A 96 -14.23 -19.12 -12.83
C ARG A 96 -14.85 -19.69 -11.58
N VAL A 97 -15.09 -18.83 -10.60
CA VAL A 97 -15.70 -19.22 -9.33
C VAL A 97 -16.81 -18.25 -8.95
N VAL A 98 -17.85 -18.77 -8.30
CA VAL A 98 -18.95 -17.98 -7.74
C VAL A 98 -18.82 -17.97 -6.23
N LEU A 99 -18.78 -16.80 -5.60
CA LEU A 99 -18.92 -16.68 -4.15
C LEU A 99 -20.37 -16.44 -3.78
N GLN A 100 -20.90 -17.31 -2.94
CA GLN A 100 -22.26 -17.23 -2.39
C GLN A 100 -22.21 -17.23 -0.87
N THR A 101 -23.20 -16.58 -0.25
CA THR A 101 -23.37 -16.61 1.21
C THR A 101 -24.64 -17.39 1.59
N ALA A 102 -24.53 -18.22 2.63
CA ALA A 102 -25.68 -18.75 3.35
C ALA A 102 -25.55 -18.35 4.82
N GLY A 103 -26.04 -17.15 5.14
CA GLY A 103 -26.05 -16.60 6.51
C GLY A 103 -24.98 -15.52 6.78
N GLY A 104 -23.96 -15.38 5.94
CA GLY A 104 -22.99 -14.27 5.98
C GLY A 104 -23.62 -12.91 5.68
N VAL A 105 -23.12 -11.84 6.32
CA VAL A 105 -23.50 -10.45 5.98
C VAL A 105 -22.62 -9.90 4.86
N LYS A 106 -23.04 -8.80 4.24
CA LYS A 106 -22.30 -8.11 3.16
C LYS A 106 -20.81 -7.94 3.51
N ASP A 107 -20.49 -7.33 4.64
CA ASP A 107 -19.10 -7.07 5.06
C ASP A 107 -18.22 -8.34 5.11
N ASP A 108 -18.81 -9.47 5.54
CA ASP A 108 -18.08 -10.74 5.62
C ASP A 108 -17.79 -11.29 4.20
N VAL A 109 -18.77 -11.20 3.29
CA VAL A 109 -18.62 -11.56 1.88
C VAL A 109 -17.51 -10.74 1.22
N PHE A 110 -17.49 -9.43 1.46
CA PHE A 110 -16.47 -8.55 0.88
C PHE A 110 -15.08 -8.78 1.48
N SER A 111 -14.99 -9.07 2.78
CA SER A 111 -13.71 -9.43 3.41
C SER A 111 -13.14 -10.74 2.82
N LEU A 112 -13.98 -11.76 2.63
CA LEU A 112 -13.57 -13.01 1.97
C LEU A 112 -13.15 -12.77 0.51
N SER A 113 -13.93 -11.95 -0.22
CA SER A 113 -13.65 -11.59 -1.61
C SER A 113 -12.33 -10.84 -1.75
N GLN A 114 -12.03 -9.89 -0.87
CA GLN A 114 -10.73 -9.21 -0.84
C GLN A 114 -9.59 -10.21 -0.63
N GLY A 115 -9.75 -11.16 0.31
CA GLY A 115 -8.75 -12.20 0.54
C GLY A 115 -8.47 -13.06 -0.69
N LEU A 116 -9.54 -13.53 -1.35
CA LEU A 116 -9.48 -14.30 -2.59
C LEU A 116 -8.77 -13.53 -3.70
N LEU A 117 -9.20 -12.29 -3.94
CA LEU A 117 -8.69 -11.47 -5.02
C LEU A 117 -7.24 -11.07 -4.77
N LEU A 118 -6.91 -10.50 -3.62
CA LEU A 118 -5.55 -10.06 -3.32
C LEU A 118 -4.54 -11.22 -3.30
N ALA A 119 -4.95 -12.44 -2.94
CA ALA A 119 -4.12 -13.64 -3.03
C ALA A 119 -3.87 -14.12 -4.49
N ASN A 120 -4.73 -13.72 -5.42
CA ASN A 120 -4.70 -14.10 -6.83
C ASN A 120 -3.76 -13.22 -7.68
N TYR A 121 -3.15 -12.21 -7.07
CA TYR A 121 -2.14 -11.37 -7.71
C TYR A 121 -0.90 -12.17 -8.12
N LYS A 122 -0.35 -11.85 -9.28
CA LYS A 122 0.93 -12.40 -9.75
C LYS A 122 1.75 -11.36 -10.50
N PHE A 123 3.03 -11.29 -10.19
CA PHE A 123 3.99 -10.52 -10.97
C PHE A 123 4.77 -11.46 -11.91
N ALA A 124 4.24 -11.68 -13.11
CA ALA A 124 4.79 -12.63 -14.08
C ALA A 124 5.37 -11.97 -15.36
N LYS A 125 5.47 -10.63 -15.40
CA LYS A 125 5.86 -9.83 -16.57
C LYS A 125 7.15 -10.32 -17.26
N TYR A 126 8.11 -10.80 -16.48
CA TYR A 126 9.44 -11.23 -16.96
C TYR A 126 9.62 -12.75 -17.03
N LYS A 127 8.57 -13.54 -16.76
CA LYS A 127 8.62 -15.01 -16.85
C LYS A 127 8.28 -15.45 -18.28
N THR A 128 9.19 -16.15 -18.94
CA THR A 128 9.00 -16.67 -20.30
C THR A 128 8.28 -18.01 -20.34
N ASP A 129 8.36 -18.78 -19.25
CA ASP A 129 7.66 -20.07 -19.09
C ASP A 129 6.33 -19.83 -18.37
N SER A 130 5.24 -19.77 -19.15
CA SER A 130 3.89 -19.56 -18.65
C SER A 130 3.34 -20.74 -17.86
N GLU A 131 3.82 -21.97 -18.09
CA GLU A 131 3.40 -23.17 -17.35
C GLU A 131 3.99 -23.21 -15.93
N LYS A 132 5.15 -22.58 -15.72
CA LYS A 132 5.76 -22.38 -14.39
C LYS A 132 5.36 -21.08 -13.71
N ALA A 133 4.63 -20.19 -14.39
CA ALA A 133 4.07 -19.01 -13.73
C ALA A 133 2.99 -19.45 -12.75
N GLU A 134 2.92 -18.83 -11.56
CA GLU A 134 1.86 -19.11 -10.60
C GLU A 134 0.49 -18.96 -11.29
N SER A 135 -0.31 -20.03 -11.21
CA SER A 135 -1.65 -20.07 -11.80
C SER A 135 -2.59 -19.14 -11.02
N CYS A 136 -3.55 -18.54 -11.70
CA CYS A 136 -4.56 -17.64 -11.12
C CYS A 136 -5.93 -17.98 -11.72
N PHE A 137 -7.01 -17.72 -10.99
CA PHE A 137 -8.34 -17.79 -11.59
C PHE A 137 -8.65 -16.48 -12.32
N GLU A 138 -9.49 -16.54 -13.35
CA GLU A 138 -9.78 -15.44 -14.26
C GLU A 138 -11.01 -14.62 -13.83
N GLN A 139 -12.00 -15.25 -13.18
CA GLN A 139 -13.26 -14.59 -12.85
C GLN A 139 -13.82 -14.98 -11.48
N LEU A 140 -14.24 -13.96 -10.71
CA LEU A 140 -15.04 -14.08 -9.49
C LEU A 140 -16.41 -13.43 -9.69
N ASP A 141 -17.47 -14.22 -9.57
CA ASP A 141 -18.84 -13.73 -9.50
C ASP A 141 -19.32 -13.70 -8.04
N ILE A 142 -19.79 -12.56 -7.55
CA ILE A 142 -20.25 -12.40 -6.16
C ILE A 142 -21.78 -12.39 -6.12
N TYR A 143 -22.38 -13.39 -5.48
CA TYR A 143 -23.81 -13.49 -5.21
C TYR A 143 -24.10 -13.14 -3.75
N CYS A 144 -24.46 -11.88 -3.50
CA CYS A 144 -24.89 -11.37 -2.21
C CYS A 144 -26.09 -10.43 -2.41
N ASN A 145 -27.25 -10.79 -1.85
CA ASN A 145 -28.50 -10.04 -2.07
C ASN A 145 -28.40 -8.58 -1.62
N ASP A 146 -27.69 -8.33 -0.52
CA ASP A 146 -27.55 -7.00 0.07
C ASP A 146 -26.44 -6.15 -0.59
N ALA A 147 -25.67 -6.72 -1.53
CA ALA A 147 -24.63 -6.00 -2.25
C ALA A 147 -25.21 -5.26 -3.46
N THR A 148 -24.81 -4.01 -3.68
CA THR A 148 -25.13 -3.22 -4.87
C THR A 148 -24.08 -3.44 -5.97
N GLU A 149 -24.31 -2.90 -7.18
CA GLU A 149 -23.23 -2.85 -8.19
C GLU A 149 -22.11 -1.90 -7.74
N ASP A 150 -22.44 -0.80 -7.07
CA ASP A 150 -21.45 0.14 -6.54
C ASP A 150 -20.53 -0.50 -5.49
N ASP A 151 -21.06 -1.38 -4.63
CA ASP A 151 -20.24 -2.14 -3.69
C ASP A 151 -19.20 -3.01 -4.44
N ILE A 152 -19.61 -3.65 -5.54
CA ILE A 152 -18.76 -4.52 -6.37
C ILE A 152 -17.74 -3.68 -7.15
N GLU A 153 -18.14 -2.52 -7.66
CA GLU A 153 -17.27 -1.56 -8.31
C GLU A 153 -16.18 -1.08 -7.35
N GLU A 154 -16.56 -0.70 -6.13
CA GLU A 154 -15.62 -0.28 -5.10
C GLU A 154 -14.57 -1.36 -4.80
N LEU A 155 -15.02 -2.62 -4.64
CA LEU A 155 -14.10 -3.75 -4.45
C LEU A 155 -13.11 -3.88 -5.62
N ARG A 156 -13.58 -3.72 -6.86
CA ARG A 156 -12.73 -3.79 -8.05
C ARG A 156 -11.67 -2.69 -8.03
N ILE A 157 -12.10 -1.45 -7.78
CA ILE A 157 -11.23 -0.27 -7.71
C ILE A 157 -10.13 -0.47 -6.66
N ILE A 158 -10.50 -0.94 -5.45
CA ILE A 158 -9.53 -1.17 -4.37
C ILE A 158 -8.51 -2.25 -4.76
N VAL A 159 -8.96 -3.38 -5.33
CA VAL A 159 -8.06 -4.47 -5.74
C VAL A 159 -7.11 -4.02 -6.84
N GLU A 160 -7.63 -3.32 -7.84
CA GLU A 160 -6.84 -2.74 -8.93
C GLU A 160 -5.79 -1.75 -8.41
N ALA A 161 -6.18 -0.83 -7.52
CA ALA A 161 -5.26 0.11 -6.90
C ALA A 161 -4.13 -0.57 -6.11
N VAL A 162 -4.46 -1.65 -5.38
CA VAL A 162 -3.43 -2.46 -4.70
C VAL A 162 -2.53 -3.14 -5.71
N TYR A 163 -3.06 -3.67 -6.82
CA TYR A 163 -2.26 -4.31 -7.87
C TYR A 163 -1.32 -3.33 -8.54
N ILE A 164 -1.78 -2.11 -8.85
CA ILE A 164 -0.95 -1.03 -9.37
C ILE A 164 0.25 -0.78 -8.45
N ALA A 165 0.01 -0.63 -7.14
CA ALA A 165 1.09 -0.41 -6.19
C ALA A 165 2.05 -1.61 -6.11
N ARG A 166 1.53 -2.84 -6.14
CA ARG A 166 2.35 -4.07 -6.13
C ARG A 166 3.19 -4.20 -7.39
N ASP A 167 2.62 -3.90 -8.57
CA ASP A 167 3.34 -3.93 -9.83
C ASP A 167 4.50 -2.95 -9.81
N MET A 168 4.27 -1.69 -9.44
CA MET A 168 5.33 -0.69 -9.36
C MET A 168 6.45 -1.11 -8.39
N VAL A 169 6.12 -1.64 -7.21
CA VAL A 169 7.12 -2.14 -6.23
C VAL A 169 7.88 -3.36 -6.75
N ASN A 170 7.25 -4.18 -7.59
CA ASN A 170 7.84 -5.40 -8.12
C ASN A 170 8.66 -5.17 -9.39
N GLU A 171 8.46 -4.08 -10.11
CA GLU A 171 9.27 -3.72 -11.28
C GLU A 171 10.75 -3.53 -10.90
N PRO A 172 11.70 -4.04 -11.71
CA PRO A 172 13.10 -3.73 -11.53
C PRO A 172 13.39 -2.29 -11.96
N VAL A 173 14.39 -1.66 -11.34
CA VAL A 173 14.84 -0.30 -11.67
C VAL A 173 15.23 -0.13 -13.15
N GLN A 174 15.66 -1.20 -13.82
CA GLN A 174 15.95 -1.18 -15.25
C GLN A 174 14.75 -0.73 -16.09
N TYR A 175 13.53 -1.11 -15.68
CA TYR A 175 12.30 -0.65 -16.30
C TYR A 175 11.79 0.61 -15.60
N LEU A 176 11.63 0.56 -14.27
CA LEU A 176 10.99 1.62 -13.50
C LEU A 176 12.00 2.64 -12.96
N THR A 177 12.57 3.46 -13.86
CA THR A 177 13.35 4.64 -13.48
C THR A 177 12.45 5.75 -12.92
N ALA A 178 13.02 6.80 -12.32
CA ALA A 178 12.21 7.95 -11.85
C ALA A 178 11.39 8.61 -12.98
N VAL A 179 11.93 8.64 -14.21
CA VAL A 179 11.22 9.14 -15.38
C VAL A 179 10.07 8.20 -15.75
N GLN A 180 10.32 6.89 -15.87
CA GLN A 180 9.27 5.93 -16.18
C GLN A 180 8.18 5.94 -15.12
N PHE A 181 8.55 6.02 -13.83
CA PHE A 181 7.61 6.09 -12.72
C PHE A 181 6.65 7.28 -12.86
N SER A 182 7.16 8.44 -13.31
CA SER A 182 6.32 9.61 -13.60
C SER A 182 5.39 9.43 -14.81
N GLU A 183 5.79 8.62 -15.80
CA GLU A 183 4.93 8.27 -16.95
C GLU A 183 3.82 7.28 -16.56
N GLU A 184 4.09 6.34 -15.63
CA GLU A 184 3.06 5.49 -15.06
C GLU A 184 1.96 6.34 -14.41
N PHE A 185 2.33 7.38 -13.64
CA PHE A 185 1.34 8.29 -13.05
C PHE A 185 0.47 9.01 -14.07
N LYS A 186 1.05 9.46 -15.19
CA LYS A 186 0.26 10.10 -16.27
C LYS A 186 -0.75 9.14 -16.87
N SER A 187 -0.39 7.86 -17.02
CA SER A 187 -1.29 6.82 -17.51
C SER A 187 -2.45 6.61 -16.52
N LEU A 188 -2.14 6.46 -15.24
CA LEU A 188 -3.15 6.37 -14.17
C LEU A 188 -4.07 7.59 -14.10
N GLY A 189 -3.52 8.79 -14.25
CA GLY A 189 -4.29 10.03 -14.23
C GLY A 189 -5.30 10.13 -15.36
N LYS A 190 -4.91 9.72 -16.58
CA LYS A 190 -5.83 9.63 -17.72
C LYS A 190 -6.94 8.61 -17.48
N GLU A 191 -6.60 7.49 -16.87
CA GLU A 191 -7.54 6.40 -16.63
C GLU A 191 -8.55 6.69 -15.51
N ALA A 192 -8.11 7.28 -14.40
CA ALA A 192 -8.95 7.57 -13.23
C ALA A 192 -9.54 8.99 -13.23
N GLY A 193 -9.04 9.88 -14.10
CA GLY A 193 -9.56 11.25 -14.24
C GLY A 193 -8.96 12.27 -13.28
N PHE A 194 -7.75 12.06 -12.77
CA PHE A 194 -7.01 13.06 -11.99
C PHE A 194 -5.89 13.71 -12.81
N LYS A 195 -5.54 14.95 -12.47
CA LYS A 195 -4.50 15.72 -13.17
C LYS A 195 -3.12 15.28 -12.71
N VAL A 196 -2.15 15.25 -13.63
CA VAL A 196 -0.74 14.96 -13.32
C VAL A 196 0.15 16.03 -13.92
N GLU A 197 0.99 16.62 -13.07
CA GLU A 197 2.07 17.53 -13.46
C GLU A 197 3.40 16.93 -13.03
N VAL A 198 4.37 16.87 -13.96
CA VAL A 198 5.70 16.31 -13.68
C VAL A 198 6.75 17.38 -13.87
N PHE A 199 7.54 17.65 -12.83
CA PHE A 199 8.70 18.51 -12.90
C PHE A 199 9.90 17.68 -13.33
N ASN A 200 10.55 18.15 -14.41
CA ASN A 200 11.86 17.65 -14.81
C ASN A 200 12.97 18.32 -14.00
N LYS A 201 14.21 17.83 -14.16
CA LYS A 201 15.40 18.35 -13.47
C LYS A 201 15.52 19.87 -13.50
N LYS A 202 15.32 20.51 -14.65
CA LYS A 202 15.42 21.98 -14.78
C LYS A 202 14.41 22.71 -13.88
N LYS A 203 13.16 22.21 -13.81
CA LYS A 203 12.14 22.79 -12.94
C LYS A 203 12.49 22.56 -11.46
N ILE A 204 12.97 21.36 -11.11
CA ILE A 204 13.43 21.00 -9.76
C ILE A 204 14.58 21.92 -9.30
N GLU A 205 15.57 22.17 -10.18
CA GLU A 205 16.66 23.13 -9.96
C GLU A 205 16.14 24.55 -9.73
N SER A 206 15.18 25.01 -10.55
CA SER A 206 14.59 26.35 -10.40
C SER A 206 13.80 26.52 -9.09
N LEU A 207 13.27 25.43 -8.55
CA LEU A 207 12.58 25.39 -7.26
C LEU A 207 13.55 25.20 -6.08
N LYS A 208 14.86 25.03 -6.35
CA LYS A 208 15.90 24.84 -5.33
C LYS A 208 15.62 23.65 -4.40
N MET A 209 15.09 22.56 -4.93
CA MET A 209 14.87 21.30 -4.19
C MET A 209 16.20 20.57 -3.96
N GLY A 210 17.02 21.11 -3.06
CA GLY A 210 18.40 20.68 -2.88
C GLY A 210 18.54 19.26 -2.32
N GLY A 211 17.58 18.79 -1.51
CA GLY A 211 17.55 17.41 -1.02
C GLY A 211 17.39 16.41 -2.14
N LEU A 212 16.37 16.57 -2.99
CA LEU A 212 16.15 15.72 -4.17
C LEU A 212 17.33 15.78 -5.14
N LEU A 213 17.86 16.97 -5.40
CA LEU A 213 18.99 17.15 -6.29
C LEU A 213 20.26 16.52 -5.74
N ALA A 214 20.51 16.60 -4.43
CA ALA A 214 21.68 16.02 -3.77
C ALA A 214 21.70 14.49 -3.90
N VAL A 215 20.58 13.85 -3.56
CA VAL A 215 20.44 12.38 -3.67
C VAL A 215 20.62 11.92 -5.11
N ASN A 216 20.09 12.66 -6.08
CA ASN A 216 20.23 12.34 -7.50
C ASN A 216 21.64 12.56 -8.07
N ARG A 217 22.55 13.29 -7.41
CA ARG A 217 23.83 13.69 -8.03
C ARG A 217 24.68 12.53 -8.53
N GLY A 218 24.57 11.37 -7.88
CA GLY A 218 25.28 10.16 -8.29
C GLY A 218 24.60 9.36 -9.40
N SER A 219 23.48 9.83 -9.93
CA SER A 219 22.71 9.11 -10.95
C SER A 219 22.93 9.65 -12.36
N ILE A 220 22.91 8.74 -13.32
CA ILE A 220 22.80 9.06 -14.76
C ILE A 220 21.37 9.38 -15.17
N ASP A 221 20.38 8.86 -14.42
CA ASP A 221 18.96 9.04 -14.69
C ASP A 221 18.49 10.32 -13.98
N PRO A 222 17.77 11.22 -14.67
CA PRO A 222 17.34 12.48 -14.05
C PRO A 222 16.26 12.26 -12.99
N PRO A 223 16.17 13.13 -11.96
CA PRO A 223 15.12 13.04 -10.97
C PRO A 223 13.82 13.62 -11.54
N THR A 224 12.71 13.25 -10.92
CA THR A 224 11.39 13.83 -11.19
C THR A 224 10.71 14.24 -9.90
N PHE A 225 9.75 15.16 -10.01
CA PHE A 225 8.84 15.48 -8.93
C PHE A 225 7.44 15.54 -9.50
N SER A 226 6.56 14.64 -9.05
CA SER A 226 5.21 14.51 -9.59
C SER A 226 4.18 15.09 -8.63
N VAL A 227 3.25 15.88 -9.18
CA VAL A 227 2.07 16.41 -8.50
C VAL A 227 0.84 15.78 -9.14
N LEU A 228 0.11 14.95 -8.40
CA LEU A 228 -1.15 14.36 -8.84
C LEU A 228 -2.29 15.04 -8.08
N GLU A 229 -3.35 15.45 -8.78
CA GLU A 229 -4.40 16.30 -8.20
C GLU A 229 -5.78 15.80 -8.59
N TRP A 230 -6.55 15.39 -7.57
CA TRP A 230 -7.98 15.05 -7.68
C TRP A 230 -8.78 16.14 -6.97
N LYS A 231 -9.46 16.98 -7.74
CA LYS A 231 -10.32 18.05 -7.23
C LYS A 231 -11.67 18.04 -7.95
N PRO A 232 -12.65 17.27 -7.44
CA PRO A 232 -13.98 17.25 -8.04
C PRO A 232 -14.70 18.59 -7.81
N GLU A 233 -15.62 18.97 -8.71
CA GLU A 233 -16.35 20.25 -8.62
C GLU A 233 -17.16 20.38 -7.31
N GLY A 234 -17.59 19.25 -6.72
CA GLY A 234 -18.32 19.19 -5.45
C GLY A 234 -17.47 18.75 -4.26
N ALA A 235 -16.16 19.02 -4.26
CA ALA A 235 -15.30 18.66 -3.14
C ALA A 235 -15.82 19.25 -1.82
N ILE A 236 -16.00 18.41 -0.80
CA ILE A 236 -16.59 18.80 0.50
C ILE A 236 -15.58 19.53 1.39
N ASN A 237 -14.29 19.28 1.21
CA ASN A 237 -13.21 19.96 1.93
C ASN A 237 -12.65 21.12 1.10
N LYS A 238 -12.48 22.26 1.76
CA LYS A 238 -11.85 23.45 1.15
C LYS A 238 -10.34 23.29 1.01
N ASP A 239 -9.71 22.85 2.09
CA ASP A 239 -8.27 22.67 2.18
C ASP A 239 -7.93 21.19 1.87
N PRO A 240 -6.95 20.91 0.99
CA PRO A 240 -6.70 19.55 0.52
C PRO A 240 -6.12 18.67 1.61
N TYR A 241 -6.42 17.37 1.53
CA TYR A 241 -5.55 16.35 2.09
C TYR A 241 -4.36 16.15 1.14
N VAL A 242 -3.14 16.23 1.65
CA VAL A 242 -1.93 16.00 0.84
C VAL A 242 -1.29 14.69 1.25
N PHE A 243 -1.03 13.80 0.29
CA PHE A 243 -0.18 12.64 0.53
C PHE A 243 1.20 12.83 -0.09
N VAL A 244 2.24 12.43 0.63
CA VAL A 244 3.62 12.52 0.14
C VAL A 244 4.24 11.13 0.12
N GLY A 245 4.71 10.67 -1.02
CA GLY A 245 5.26 9.32 -1.14
C GLY A 245 6.76 9.33 -1.45
N LYS A 246 7.56 8.61 -0.65
CA LYS A 246 8.99 8.39 -0.98
C LYS A 246 9.11 7.66 -2.32
N GLY A 247 9.77 8.27 -3.30
CA GLY A 247 9.94 7.73 -4.65
C GLY A 247 11.37 7.30 -4.97
N VAL A 248 12.10 6.69 -4.03
CA VAL A 248 13.46 6.18 -4.31
C VAL A 248 13.35 4.87 -5.11
N VAL A 249 13.52 4.93 -6.43
CA VAL A 249 13.26 3.78 -7.31
C VAL A 249 14.30 2.65 -7.16
N TYR A 250 15.47 2.99 -6.63
CA TYR A 250 16.46 2.03 -6.18
C TYR A 250 17.44 2.69 -5.22
N ASP A 251 17.72 2.03 -4.11
CA ASP A 251 18.61 2.55 -3.07
C ASP A 251 19.81 1.64 -2.85
N THR A 252 20.99 2.12 -3.23
CA THR A 252 22.27 1.46 -2.94
C THR A 252 22.89 1.94 -1.63
N GLY A 253 22.35 3.01 -1.04
CA GLY A 253 22.94 3.80 0.03
C GLY A 253 23.90 4.89 -0.42
N GLY A 254 24.13 5.04 -1.73
CA GLY A 254 25.09 6.00 -2.27
C GLY A 254 26.53 5.63 -1.89
N LEU A 255 27.32 6.59 -1.41
CA LEU A 255 28.69 6.31 -0.94
C LEU A 255 28.74 5.58 0.41
N SER A 256 27.69 5.72 1.22
CA SER A 256 27.43 4.90 2.41
C SER A 256 26.80 3.56 1.99
N LEU A 257 27.52 2.82 1.14
CA LEU A 257 27.03 1.66 0.42
C LEU A 257 26.43 0.59 1.34
N LYS A 258 25.22 0.13 1.03
CA LYS A 258 24.57 -0.98 1.72
C LYS A 258 25.38 -2.27 1.54
N PRO A 259 25.46 -3.14 2.57
CA PRO A 259 25.94 -4.51 2.36
C PRO A 259 25.02 -5.27 1.40
N SER A 260 25.58 -6.17 0.58
CA SER A 260 24.88 -6.78 -0.56
C SER A 260 23.53 -7.42 -0.21
N ASN A 261 23.43 -8.11 0.93
CA ASN A 261 22.20 -8.78 1.36
C ASN A 261 21.06 -7.83 1.77
N PHE A 262 21.35 -6.53 1.94
CA PHE A 262 20.36 -5.49 2.20
C PHE A 262 19.98 -4.69 0.95
N MET A 263 20.59 -4.99 -0.20
CA MET A 263 20.38 -4.25 -1.45
C MET A 263 19.40 -4.95 -2.41
N ASP A 264 19.33 -6.28 -2.41
CA ASP A 264 18.57 -7.08 -3.38
C ASP A 264 17.09 -6.70 -3.52
N THR A 265 16.47 -6.22 -2.43
CA THR A 265 15.05 -5.83 -2.41
C THR A 265 14.83 -4.33 -2.61
N MET A 266 15.87 -3.51 -2.72
CA MET A 266 15.76 -2.03 -2.68
C MET A 266 15.05 -1.39 -3.88
N LYS A 267 14.65 -2.17 -4.88
CA LYS A 267 13.60 -1.73 -5.83
C LYS A 267 12.29 -1.35 -5.14
N CYS A 268 12.04 -1.87 -3.92
CA CYS A 268 10.84 -1.57 -3.15
C CYS A 268 10.89 -0.21 -2.43
N ASP A 269 11.99 0.53 -2.54
CA ASP A 269 12.22 1.74 -1.75
C ASP A 269 11.42 2.97 -2.25
N MET A 270 10.65 2.76 -3.31
CA MET A 270 9.60 3.65 -3.82
C MET A 270 8.19 3.23 -3.38
N GLY A 271 8.09 2.27 -2.45
CA GLY A 271 6.81 1.72 -1.99
C GLY A 271 5.85 2.77 -1.41
N GLY A 272 6.39 3.82 -0.81
CA GLY A 272 5.61 4.98 -0.37
C GLY A 272 4.97 5.74 -1.53
N GLY A 273 5.74 6.04 -2.57
CA GLY A 273 5.27 6.62 -3.83
C GLY A 273 4.19 5.78 -4.51
N ALA A 274 4.40 4.46 -4.58
CA ALA A 274 3.41 3.53 -5.14
C ALA A 274 2.11 3.52 -4.32
N ALA A 275 2.20 3.53 -2.99
CA ALA A 275 1.04 3.51 -2.11
C ALA A 275 0.16 4.76 -2.28
N VAL A 276 0.76 5.96 -2.30
CA VAL A 276 0.00 7.21 -2.47
C VAL A 276 -0.54 7.37 -3.89
N ALA A 277 0.15 6.85 -4.91
CA ALA A 277 -0.34 6.82 -6.29
C ALA A 277 -1.53 5.87 -6.46
N GLY A 278 -1.47 4.67 -5.86
CA GLY A 278 -2.60 3.74 -5.82
C GLY A 278 -3.78 4.30 -5.05
N ALA A 279 -3.54 5.00 -3.93
CA ALA A 279 -4.59 5.63 -3.14
C ALA A 279 -5.34 6.72 -3.93
N ILE A 280 -4.65 7.67 -4.58
CA ILE A 280 -5.33 8.70 -5.38
C ILE A 280 -6.03 8.10 -6.61
N TYR A 281 -5.47 7.05 -7.21
CA TYR A 281 -6.16 6.28 -8.26
C TYR A 281 -7.50 5.76 -7.76
N ALA A 282 -7.52 5.07 -6.61
CA ALA A 282 -8.76 4.54 -6.03
C ALA A 282 -9.77 5.64 -5.67
N ILE A 283 -9.30 6.72 -5.03
CA ILE A 283 -10.13 7.86 -4.62
C ILE A 283 -10.80 8.53 -5.83
N ALA A 284 -10.03 8.80 -6.89
CA ALA A 284 -10.53 9.44 -8.10
C ALA A 284 -11.46 8.50 -8.89
N LYS A 285 -11.09 7.23 -9.07
CA LYS A 285 -11.90 6.24 -9.79
C LYS A 285 -13.24 5.99 -9.10
N ALA A 286 -13.26 5.98 -7.75
CA ALA A 286 -14.47 5.89 -6.94
C ALA A 286 -15.23 7.22 -6.82
N LYS A 287 -14.69 8.30 -7.42
CA LYS A 287 -15.26 9.65 -7.43
C LYS A 287 -15.58 10.18 -6.03
N ILE A 288 -14.74 9.87 -5.04
CA ILE A 288 -14.94 10.37 -3.68
C ILE A 288 -14.88 11.91 -3.72
N PRO A 289 -15.87 12.62 -3.14
CA PRO A 289 -15.99 14.08 -3.25
C PRO A 289 -15.03 14.82 -2.31
N VAL A 290 -13.75 14.43 -2.30
CA VAL A 290 -12.72 14.99 -1.42
C VAL A 290 -11.56 15.49 -2.28
N TYR A 291 -11.10 16.71 -2.01
CA TYR A 291 -9.93 17.32 -2.65
C TYR A 291 -8.65 16.71 -2.07
N VAL A 292 -7.90 16.01 -2.93
CA VAL A 292 -6.65 15.32 -2.60
C VAL A 292 -5.53 15.72 -3.56
N VAL A 293 -4.36 15.99 -3.00
CA VAL A 293 -3.12 16.23 -3.75
C VAL A 293 -2.09 15.18 -3.35
N VAL A 294 -1.33 14.66 -4.30
CA VAL A 294 -0.22 13.74 -4.04
C VAL A 294 1.08 14.31 -4.56
N LEU A 295 2.14 14.24 -3.76
CA LEU A 295 3.48 14.70 -4.10
C LEU A 295 4.46 13.52 -4.04
N ILE A 296 5.17 13.27 -5.13
CA ILE A 296 6.13 12.16 -5.21
C ILE A 296 7.45 12.70 -5.75
N PRO A 297 8.43 13.03 -4.88
CA PRO A 297 9.81 13.22 -5.29
C PRO A 297 10.42 11.86 -5.64
N ALA A 298 11.02 11.73 -6.83
CA ALA A 298 11.56 10.45 -7.29
C ALA A 298 12.96 10.57 -7.90
N THR A 299 13.83 9.65 -7.51
CA THR A 299 15.21 9.46 -7.97
C THR A 299 15.64 8.05 -7.59
N ASP A 300 16.77 7.58 -8.09
CA ASP A 300 17.57 6.55 -7.42
C ASP A 300 18.67 7.19 -6.56
N ASN A 301 19.28 6.39 -5.69
CA ASN A 301 20.45 6.74 -4.89
C ASN A 301 21.59 5.79 -5.25
N ARG A 302 22.54 6.25 -6.07
CA ARG A 302 23.67 5.48 -6.59
C ARG A 302 25.02 6.10 -6.20
N PRO A 303 26.07 5.30 -5.97
CA PRO A 303 27.42 5.81 -5.96
C PRO A 303 27.85 6.18 -7.38
N ASP A 304 28.55 7.30 -7.51
CA ASP A 304 29.25 7.74 -8.71
C ASP A 304 30.31 8.77 -8.30
N GLY A 305 31.21 9.16 -9.22
CA GLY A 305 32.20 10.21 -8.98
C GLY A 305 31.59 11.57 -8.59
N ASN A 306 30.33 11.84 -8.94
CA ASN A 306 29.61 13.07 -8.55
C ASN A 306 28.63 12.90 -7.39
N ALA A 307 28.52 11.70 -6.79
CA ALA A 307 27.60 11.48 -5.67
C ALA A 307 27.92 12.43 -4.51
N TYR A 308 26.87 12.96 -3.86
CA TYR A 308 27.04 13.69 -2.61
C TYR A 308 27.66 12.80 -1.53
N THR A 309 28.40 13.40 -0.59
CA THR A 309 29.26 12.67 0.34
C THR A 309 29.00 13.03 1.80
N PRO A 310 29.33 12.16 2.77
CA PRO A 310 29.36 12.55 4.18
C PRO A 310 30.28 13.76 4.41
N GLY A 311 29.77 14.80 5.07
CA GLY A 311 30.39 16.11 5.26
C GLY A 311 29.82 17.21 4.36
N ASP A 312 29.07 16.85 3.31
CA ASP A 312 28.40 17.85 2.47
C ASP A 312 27.31 18.60 3.26
N ILE A 313 27.17 19.89 2.99
CA ILE A 313 26.06 20.72 3.47
C ILE A 313 25.12 21.01 2.30
N ILE A 314 23.87 20.58 2.44
CA ILE A 314 22.83 20.73 1.41
C ILE A 314 21.82 21.78 1.86
N THR A 315 21.56 22.78 1.02
CA THR A 315 20.47 23.74 1.23
C THR A 315 19.16 23.18 0.66
N MET A 316 18.19 22.97 1.53
CA MET A 316 16.87 22.39 1.21
C MET A 316 15.93 23.43 0.56
N HIS A 317 14.77 22.99 0.07
CA HIS A 317 13.77 23.84 -0.58
C HIS A 317 13.35 25.08 0.23
N ASP A 318 13.23 24.98 1.57
CA ASP A 318 12.89 26.12 2.44
C ASP A 318 14.09 26.99 2.84
N GLY A 319 15.31 26.63 2.42
CA GLY A 319 16.54 27.30 2.80
C GLY A 319 17.26 26.71 4.01
N THR A 320 16.68 25.74 4.73
CA THR A 320 17.35 25.01 5.82
C THR A 320 18.62 24.33 5.29
N THR A 321 19.71 24.38 6.04
CA THR A 321 20.96 23.69 5.71
C THR A 321 21.08 22.37 6.45
N VAL A 322 21.42 21.30 5.73
CA VAL A 322 21.54 19.94 6.27
C VAL A 322 22.94 19.39 6.03
N GLU A 323 23.64 19.07 7.12
CA GLU A 323 24.88 18.29 7.10
C GLU A 323 24.55 16.81 6.83
N VAL A 324 25.08 16.28 5.74
CA VAL A 324 24.92 14.87 5.38
C VAL A 324 26.02 14.09 6.08
N LEU A 325 25.65 13.14 6.95
CA LEU A 325 26.61 12.24 7.60
C LEU A 325 26.50 10.80 7.10
N ASN A 326 25.39 10.46 6.46
CA ASN A 326 25.16 9.15 5.86
C ASN A 326 24.26 9.30 4.63
N THR A 327 24.74 8.86 3.47
CA THR A 327 24.01 8.95 2.19
C THR A 327 22.94 7.87 2.03
N ASP A 328 22.87 6.91 2.95
CA ASP A 328 21.79 5.90 3.10
C ASP A 328 20.59 6.43 3.91
N ALA A 329 20.64 7.71 4.28
CA ALA A 329 19.52 8.46 4.85
C ALA A 329 18.98 9.46 3.81
N GLU A 330 18.82 9.00 2.57
CA GLU A 330 18.41 9.76 1.39
C GLU A 330 16.91 10.04 1.35
N GLY A 331 16.08 9.10 1.77
CA GLY A 331 14.63 9.20 1.66
C GLY A 331 14.07 10.42 2.38
N ARG A 332 14.62 10.75 3.56
CA ARG A 332 14.20 11.92 4.31
C ARG A 332 14.60 13.24 3.63
N MET A 333 15.68 13.25 2.85
CA MET A 333 16.13 14.43 2.10
C MET A 333 15.13 14.78 1.01
N ILE A 334 14.71 13.78 0.23
CA ILE A 334 13.76 14.01 -0.87
C ILE A 334 12.36 14.34 -0.36
N LEU A 335 11.95 13.71 0.76
CA LEU A 335 10.67 13.98 1.40
C LEU A 335 10.61 15.38 2.03
N ALA A 336 11.71 15.84 2.66
CA ALA A 336 11.79 17.19 3.23
C ALA A 336 11.48 18.29 2.20
N ASP A 337 12.03 18.18 0.97
CA ASP A 337 11.70 19.12 -0.11
C ASP A 337 10.22 19.05 -0.50
N ALA A 338 9.63 17.85 -0.56
CA ALA A 338 8.21 17.67 -0.89
C ALA A 338 7.28 18.18 0.22
N LEU A 339 7.60 17.94 1.49
CA LEU A 339 6.87 18.45 2.65
C LEU A 339 6.92 19.98 2.72
N SER A 340 8.09 20.56 2.47
CA SER A 340 8.24 22.00 2.35
C SER A 340 7.42 22.57 1.18
N TYR A 341 7.44 21.90 0.02
CA TYR A 341 6.63 22.29 -1.13
C TYR A 341 5.12 22.18 -0.88
N ALA A 342 4.67 21.23 -0.06
CA ALA A 342 3.26 21.02 0.27
C ALA A 342 2.59 22.26 0.89
N LYS A 343 3.36 23.12 1.58
CA LYS A 343 2.89 24.35 2.20
C LYS A 343 2.12 25.26 1.25
N LYS A 344 2.49 25.28 -0.04
CA LYS A 344 1.83 26.12 -1.05
C LYS A 344 0.33 25.79 -1.23
N PHE A 345 -0.06 24.54 -0.92
CA PHE A 345 -1.44 24.07 -1.06
C PHE A 345 -2.30 24.41 0.15
N LYS A 346 -1.71 24.91 1.26
CA LYS A 346 -2.38 25.17 2.53
C LYS A 346 -3.19 23.95 2.99
N PRO A 347 -2.52 22.80 3.20
CA PRO A 347 -3.20 21.54 3.45
C PRO A 347 -3.98 21.56 4.77
N GLY A 348 -5.12 20.87 4.79
CA GLY A 348 -5.84 20.58 6.03
C GLY A 348 -5.14 19.50 6.84
N LEU A 349 -4.46 18.56 6.16
CA LEU A 349 -3.64 17.50 6.74
C LEU A 349 -2.68 16.97 5.68
N VAL A 350 -1.46 16.63 6.11
CA VAL A 350 -0.45 15.96 5.28
C VAL A 350 -0.10 14.61 5.87
N ILE A 351 -0.11 13.57 5.05
CA ILE A 351 0.34 12.23 5.42
C ILE A 351 1.47 11.82 4.48
N ASP A 352 2.69 11.68 4.97
CA ASP A 352 3.74 11.05 4.19
C ASP A 352 3.83 9.54 4.45
N VAL A 353 4.20 8.80 3.40
CA VAL A 353 4.35 7.35 3.42
C VAL A 353 5.71 7.02 2.84
N ALA A 354 6.53 6.29 3.60
CA ALA A 354 7.90 6.02 3.22
C ALA A 354 8.42 4.68 3.75
N THR A 355 9.19 3.96 2.94
CA THR A 355 10.12 2.93 3.41
C THR A 355 11.35 3.62 3.98
N LEU A 356 11.23 4.20 5.18
CA LEU A 356 12.20 5.21 5.63
C LEU A 356 13.33 4.62 6.46
N THR A 357 13.03 3.72 7.40
CA THR A 357 14.04 3.25 8.34
C THR A 357 14.03 1.75 8.59
N GLY A 358 15.22 1.15 8.57
CA GLY A 358 15.42 -0.19 9.10
C GLY A 358 15.11 -0.30 10.60
N ALA A 359 15.16 0.83 11.34
CA ALA A 359 14.80 0.88 12.75
C ALA A 359 13.30 0.62 12.99
N ALA A 360 12.41 1.22 12.19
CA ALA A 360 10.98 0.92 12.23
C ALA A 360 10.72 -0.55 11.90
N SER A 361 11.30 -1.05 10.81
CA SER A 361 11.18 -2.47 10.42
C SER A 361 11.62 -3.43 11.53
N ARG A 362 12.74 -3.16 12.20
CA ARG A 362 13.21 -3.96 13.34
C ARG A 362 12.30 -3.89 14.58
N ALA A 363 11.65 -2.77 14.82
CA ALA A 363 10.80 -2.58 15.99
C ALA A 363 9.45 -3.34 15.88
N ILE A 364 8.83 -3.32 14.70
CA ILE A 364 7.45 -3.80 14.52
C ILE A 364 7.32 -4.98 13.53
N GLY A 365 8.38 -5.31 12.79
CA GLY A 365 8.37 -6.34 11.76
C GLY A 365 7.38 -6.03 10.61
N PRO A 366 6.92 -7.06 9.87
CA PRO A 366 6.02 -6.88 8.72
C PRO A 366 4.53 -6.73 9.11
N ASN A 367 4.21 -6.64 10.40
CA ASN A 367 2.84 -6.80 10.92
C ASN A 367 2.05 -5.50 11.04
N ALA A 368 2.73 -4.36 11.00
CA ALA A 368 2.19 -3.01 11.20
C ALA A 368 3.07 -2.00 10.45
N MET A 369 2.77 -0.72 10.55
CA MET A 369 3.65 0.41 10.23
C MET A 369 3.91 1.25 11.47
N VAL A 370 5.01 2.01 11.49
CA VAL A 370 5.23 3.01 12.54
C VAL A 370 4.56 4.30 12.09
N GLY A 371 3.72 4.89 12.95
CA GLY A 371 3.09 6.18 12.73
C GLY A 371 3.59 7.21 13.72
N MET A 372 3.75 8.44 13.27
CA MET A 372 4.11 9.59 14.10
C MET A 372 3.24 10.77 13.68
N GLN A 373 2.85 11.64 14.61
CA GLN A 373 1.95 12.75 14.30
C GLN A 373 2.36 14.05 15.00
N SER A 374 2.05 15.17 14.35
CA SER A 374 2.19 16.52 14.89
C SER A 374 0.94 17.33 14.57
N LYS A 375 0.37 17.97 15.60
CA LYS A 375 -0.80 18.88 15.49
C LYS A 375 -2.04 18.25 14.85
N CYS A 376 -2.23 16.93 14.95
CA CYS A 376 -3.35 16.24 14.27
C CYS A 376 -3.89 15.01 15.01
N GLU A 377 -3.89 15.03 16.36
CA GLU A 377 -4.31 13.90 17.20
C GLU A 377 -5.65 13.26 16.78
N GLN A 378 -6.66 14.08 16.45
CA GLN A 378 -7.95 13.56 16.01
C GLN A 378 -7.86 12.84 14.66
N ASP A 379 -7.22 13.46 13.66
CA ASP A 379 -7.03 12.86 12.34
C ASP A 379 -6.22 11.56 12.44
N PHE A 380 -5.19 11.55 13.28
CA PHE A 380 -4.37 10.35 13.49
C PHE A 380 -5.17 9.23 14.18
N ALA A 381 -6.03 9.54 15.15
CA ALA A 381 -6.92 8.56 15.76
C ALA A 381 -7.94 7.98 14.77
N GLU A 382 -8.44 8.79 13.84
CA GLU A 382 -9.32 8.34 12.75
C GLU A 382 -8.57 7.45 11.75
N LEU A 383 -7.33 7.81 11.40
CA LEU A 383 -6.44 6.99 10.57
C LEU A 383 -6.12 5.65 11.24
N GLN A 384 -5.90 5.62 12.55
CA GLN A 384 -5.71 4.36 13.30
C GLN A 384 -6.96 3.47 13.24
N LYS A 385 -8.17 4.04 13.32
CA LYS A 385 -9.41 3.27 13.14
C LYS A 385 -9.51 2.67 11.74
N ALA A 386 -9.16 3.44 10.70
CA ALA A 386 -9.07 2.96 9.32
C ALA A 386 -8.07 1.81 9.19
N ALA A 387 -6.87 1.97 9.76
CA ALA A 387 -5.82 0.97 9.82
C ALA A 387 -6.29 -0.36 10.44
N PHE A 388 -7.09 -0.31 11.50
CA PHE A 388 -7.70 -1.52 12.06
C PHE A 388 -8.72 -2.16 11.10
N ARG A 389 -9.62 -1.39 10.46
CA ARG A 389 -10.61 -1.93 9.50
C ARG A 389 -9.96 -2.65 8.31
N VAL A 390 -8.90 -2.08 7.74
CA VAL A 390 -8.20 -2.67 6.58
C VAL A 390 -7.07 -3.64 6.95
N HIS A 391 -6.81 -3.81 8.25
CA HIS A 391 -5.73 -4.62 8.80
C HIS A 391 -4.32 -4.16 8.38
N GLU A 392 -4.12 -2.85 8.25
CA GLU A 392 -2.83 -2.20 7.99
C GLU A 392 -2.48 -1.34 9.22
N ARG A 393 -2.28 -2.02 10.35
CA ARG A 393 -2.17 -1.43 11.69
C ARG A 393 -1.03 -0.42 11.80
N ILE A 394 -1.25 0.61 12.62
CA ILE A 394 -0.26 1.64 12.94
C ILE A 394 0.13 1.50 14.40
N VAL A 395 1.43 1.51 14.69
CA VAL A 395 1.99 1.66 16.04
C VAL A 395 2.50 3.08 16.19
N GLU A 396 1.96 3.84 17.14
CA GLU A 396 2.34 5.23 17.36
C GLU A 396 3.69 5.33 18.07
N PHE A 397 4.61 6.06 17.44
CA PHE A 397 5.87 6.50 18.02
C PHE A 397 5.80 8.01 18.30
N PRO A 398 6.53 8.51 19.30
CA PRO A 398 6.47 9.92 19.67
C PRO A 398 7.25 10.83 18.71
N LEU A 399 6.90 12.12 18.69
CA LEU A 399 7.69 13.22 18.11
C LEU A 399 8.09 14.26 19.17
N TRP A 400 8.57 13.80 20.33
CA TRP A 400 8.97 14.71 21.41
C TRP A 400 10.18 15.58 21.03
N ASP A 401 10.30 16.74 21.69
CA ASP A 401 11.29 17.75 21.32
C ASP A 401 12.73 17.35 21.66
N GLU A 402 12.94 16.46 22.61
CA GLU A 402 14.27 15.94 22.99
C GLU A 402 14.98 15.25 21.81
N TYR A 403 14.22 14.64 20.89
CA TYR A 403 14.78 14.03 19.69
C TYR A 403 15.34 15.06 18.70
N LYS A 404 14.99 16.35 18.83
CA LYS A 404 15.55 17.44 18.02
C LYS A 404 17.03 17.65 18.32
N GLU A 405 17.44 17.54 19.58
CA GLU A 405 18.84 17.69 19.98
C GLU A 405 19.73 16.61 19.32
N MET A 406 19.17 15.43 19.09
CA MET A 406 19.89 14.33 18.41
C MET A 406 20.22 14.64 16.95
N ILE A 407 19.45 15.49 16.27
CA ILE A 407 19.61 15.85 14.85
C ILE A 407 20.20 17.25 14.64
N LYS A 408 20.69 17.91 15.69
CA LYS A 408 21.39 19.18 15.59
C LYS A 408 22.79 18.99 14.99
N SER A 409 23.19 19.92 14.11
CA SER A 409 24.55 20.01 13.56
C SER A 409 25.32 21.17 14.19
N GLU A 410 26.65 21.07 14.20
CA GLU A 410 27.56 22.13 14.65
C GLU A 410 27.91 23.11 13.51
N ILE A 411 27.69 22.69 12.25
CA ILE A 411 28.12 23.43 11.05
C ILE A 411 26.98 23.74 10.07
N ALA A 412 25.78 23.21 10.33
CA ALA A 412 24.55 23.44 9.58
C ALA A 412 23.36 23.54 10.54
N ASP A 413 22.16 23.83 10.04
CA ASP A 413 20.95 23.90 10.88
C ASP A 413 20.57 22.53 11.46
N LEU A 414 20.73 21.47 10.66
CA LEU A 414 20.45 20.08 11.01
C LEU A 414 21.53 19.14 10.46
N LYS A 415 21.59 17.92 11.00
CA LYS A 415 22.26 16.78 10.35
C LYS A 415 21.22 15.74 9.96
N ASN A 416 21.47 14.99 8.88
CA ASN A 416 20.49 14.06 8.33
C ASN A 416 20.31 12.75 9.14
N ILE A 417 21.07 12.54 10.22
CA ILE A 417 20.94 11.36 11.10
C ILE A 417 20.97 11.75 12.58
N GLY A 418 20.22 11.00 13.41
CA GLY A 418 20.18 11.21 14.87
C GLY A 418 21.16 10.37 15.68
N GLY A 419 21.90 9.44 15.05
CA GLY A 419 22.73 8.45 15.72
C GLY A 419 22.16 7.03 15.65
N VAL A 420 22.65 6.14 16.51
CA VAL A 420 22.27 4.71 16.52
C VAL A 420 20.92 4.46 17.19
N ASP A 421 20.57 5.28 18.18
CA ASP A 421 19.35 5.15 18.97
C ASP A 421 18.18 5.87 18.32
N ALA A 422 16.97 5.34 18.53
CA ALA A 422 15.73 5.98 18.09
C ALA A 422 15.70 6.38 16.60
N GLY A 423 16.34 5.58 15.74
CA GLY A 423 16.53 5.91 14.31
C GLY A 423 15.23 6.21 13.54
N ALA A 424 14.13 5.52 13.88
CA ALA A 424 12.82 5.82 13.31
C ALA A 424 12.31 7.21 13.76
N ILE A 425 12.34 7.47 15.07
CA ILE A 425 11.85 8.71 15.66
C ILE A 425 12.65 9.92 15.18
N THR A 426 13.98 9.82 15.16
CA THR A 426 14.84 10.91 14.67
C THR A 426 14.67 11.17 13.18
N ALA A 427 14.31 10.16 12.38
CA ALA A 427 13.92 10.35 10.98
C ALA A 427 12.59 11.11 10.87
N GLY A 428 11.58 10.73 11.65
CA GLY A 428 10.31 11.46 11.71
C GLY A 428 10.48 12.90 12.21
N LYS A 429 11.32 13.12 13.23
CA LYS A 429 11.64 14.44 13.76
C LYS A 429 12.38 15.32 12.75
N PHE A 430 13.26 14.74 11.93
CA PHE A 430 13.87 15.43 10.80
C PHE A 430 12.82 15.91 9.79
N LEU A 431 11.85 15.06 9.44
CA LEU A 431 10.78 15.42 8.52
C LEU A 431 9.83 16.48 9.10
N GLU A 432 9.46 16.37 10.39
CA GLU A 432 8.59 17.32 11.07
C GLU A 432 9.10 18.76 10.96
N HIS A 433 10.43 18.98 10.98
CA HIS A 433 11.04 20.31 10.81
C HIS A 433 10.59 21.04 9.54
N PHE A 434 10.31 20.30 8.46
CA PHE A 434 9.89 20.87 7.17
C PHE A 434 8.37 21.10 7.07
N THR A 435 7.64 20.93 8.17
CA THR A 435 6.18 21.04 8.25
C THR A 435 5.75 22.19 9.17
N ASP A 436 4.60 22.80 8.88
CA ASP A 436 3.94 23.79 9.75
C ASP A 436 2.41 23.60 9.83
N TYR A 437 1.92 22.50 9.25
CA TYR A 437 0.54 22.08 9.13
C TYR A 437 0.28 20.78 9.94
N PRO A 438 -0.99 20.35 10.12
CA PRO A 438 -1.31 19.03 10.66
C PRO A 438 -0.62 17.92 9.84
N TYR A 439 0.18 17.08 10.51
CA TYR A 439 1.13 16.20 9.84
C TYR A 439 1.19 14.80 10.46
N VAL A 440 1.19 13.78 9.60
CA VAL A 440 1.42 12.38 9.95
C VAL A 440 2.54 11.81 9.09
N HIS A 441 3.47 11.11 9.75
CA HIS A 441 4.48 10.28 9.09
C HIS A 441 4.16 8.80 9.26
N LEU A 442 4.15 8.04 8.17
CA LEU A 442 3.99 6.59 8.15
C LEU A 442 5.26 5.91 7.59
N ASP A 443 6.03 5.28 8.48
CA ASP A 443 7.16 4.42 8.10
C ASP A 443 6.66 3.00 7.81
N ILE A 444 6.64 2.65 6.53
CA ILE A 444 6.19 1.36 5.98
C ILE A 444 7.35 0.43 5.62
N ALA A 445 8.58 0.70 6.07
CA ALA A 445 9.76 -0.13 5.75
C ALA A 445 9.60 -1.62 6.09
N GLY A 446 8.86 -1.94 7.17
CA GLY A 446 8.54 -3.32 7.54
C GLY A 446 7.55 -4.01 6.59
N PRO A 447 6.34 -3.46 6.40
CA PRO A 447 5.27 -4.15 5.67
C PRO A 447 5.26 -3.94 4.15
N ALA A 448 6.08 -3.04 3.58
CA ALA A 448 6.01 -2.71 2.15
C ALA A 448 6.39 -3.87 1.21
N PHE A 449 7.31 -4.73 1.64
CA PHE A 449 7.84 -5.84 0.85
C PHE A 449 7.96 -7.11 1.68
N LEU A 450 7.49 -8.24 1.14
CA LEU A 450 7.60 -9.54 1.78
C LEU A 450 8.47 -10.49 0.96
N THR A 451 9.39 -11.19 1.61
CA THR A 451 10.22 -12.23 0.97
C THR A 451 9.47 -13.54 0.76
N LYS A 452 8.32 -13.72 1.42
CA LYS A 452 7.45 -14.90 1.30
C LYS A 452 6.00 -14.50 1.40
N ARG A 453 5.11 -15.34 0.85
CA ARG A 453 3.66 -15.18 0.97
C ARG A 453 3.25 -15.14 2.45
N ASP A 454 2.35 -14.21 2.77
CA ASP A 454 1.62 -14.11 4.04
C ASP A 454 0.13 -13.95 3.73
N ALA A 455 -0.59 -15.08 3.76
CA ALA A 455 -2.00 -15.17 3.39
C ALA A 455 -2.31 -14.52 2.03
N TYR A 456 -3.09 -13.43 2.02
CA TYR A 456 -3.51 -12.68 0.83
C TYR A 456 -2.48 -11.66 0.32
N LYS A 457 -1.27 -11.66 0.91
CA LYS A 457 -0.12 -10.87 0.47
C LYS A 457 0.90 -11.84 -0.13
N PRO A 458 1.00 -11.95 -1.47
CA PRO A 458 2.07 -12.71 -2.12
C PRO A 458 3.46 -12.14 -1.77
N ALA A 459 4.51 -12.88 -2.11
CA ALA A 459 5.87 -12.36 -2.02
C ALA A 459 6.05 -11.17 -3.00
N GLY A 460 6.89 -10.22 -2.62
CA GLY A 460 7.09 -8.96 -3.34
C GLY A 460 6.41 -7.78 -2.65
N GLY A 461 6.05 -6.76 -3.43
CA GLY A 461 5.29 -5.62 -2.95
C GLY A 461 3.94 -6.02 -2.36
N THR A 462 3.55 -5.42 -1.24
CA THR A 462 2.29 -5.73 -0.55
C THR A 462 1.14 -4.82 -0.95
N GLY A 463 1.44 -3.58 -1.34
CA GLY A 463 0.47 -2.50 -1.54
C GLY A 463 -0.03 -1.85 -0.24
N VAL A 464 0.70 -2.05 0.88
CA VAL A 464 0.39 -1.39 2.16
C VAL A 464 0.29 0.13 2.00
N GLY A 465 -0.69 0.74 2.65
CA GLY A 465 -0.98 2.17 2.56
C GLY A 465 -2.11 2.49 1.58
N VAL A 466 -2.28 1.71 0.49
CA VAL A 466 -3.33 1.97 -0.51
C VAL A 466 -4.73 1.87 0.11
N ARG A 467 -5.02 0.73 0.76
CA ARG A 467 -6.33 0.48 1.37
C ARG A 467 -6.57 1.40 2.56
N LEU A 468 -5.52 1.65 3.35
CA LEU A 468 -5.58 2.56 4.49
C LEU A 468 -5.98 3.97 4.09
N LEU A 469 -5.26 4.57 3.14
CA LEU A 469 -5.50 5.95 2.71
C LEU A 469 -6.85 6.09 2.00
N TYR A 470 -7.25 5.09 1.21
CA TYR A 470 -8.58 5.04 0.60
C TYR A 470 -9.70 5.01 1.66
N ASP A 471 -9.62 4.07 2.63
CA ASP A 471 -10.61 3.92 3.70
C ASP A 471 -10.70 5.20 4.56
N PHE A 472 -9.55 5.79 4.90
CA PHE A 472 -9.49 7.06 5.63
C PHE A 472 -10.21 8.19 4.89
N ILE A 473 -9.91 8.40 3.60
CA ILE A 473 -10.55 9.46 2.80
C ILE A 473 -12.03 9.19 2.55
N LYS A 474 -12.41 7.93 2.34
CA LYS A 474 -13.81 7.55 2.24
C LYS A 474 -14.57 7.94 3.50
N GLU A 475 -14.02 7.67 4.68
CA GLU A 475 -14.68 7.97 5.95
C GLU A 475 -14.72 9.47 6.25
N LYS A 476 -13.76 10.24 5.75
CA LYS A 476 -13.83 11.72 5.75
C LYS A 476 -14.93 12.27 4.83
N SER A 477 -15.46 11.47 3.92
CA SER A 477 -16.50 11.86 2.96
C SER A 477 -17.93 11.54 3.38
N LEU A 478 -18.09 10.71 4.42
CA LEU A 478 -19.37 10.33 5.02
C LEU A 478 -19.78 11.36 6.08
#